data_AF-A0A662YF92-F1
#
_entry.id   AF-A0A662YF92-F1
#
_cell.length_a   1.000
_cell.length_b   1.000
_cell.length_c   1.000
_cell.angle_alpha   90.00
_cell.angle_beta   90.00
_cell.angle_gamma   90.00
#
_symmetry.space_group_name_H-M   'P 1'
#
loop_
_entity.id
_entity.type
_entity.pdbx_description
1 polymer ?
#
loop_
_entity_poly.entity_id
_entity_poly.type
_entity_poly.pdbx_seq_one_letter_code
_entity_poly.pdbx_strand_id
1 'polypeptide(L)'
;MDKQTGRRIVKVTNFALVQVLKATVARLRKLEAELSELELALEDEREELEQYSDDIDDCYDRLDDIDEFVREISKGNVRSVSDVAGALQEMAEEREEERNLVDVLVETRREHEQQLRDLQTQTAALKREQMLLRKTRLEIFGLFRRNGVMELVRRRLAVRSRKLL
;
A
#
# COMPACT_ATOMS: atom_id res chain seq x y z
N MET A 1 22.80 -46.02 21.39
CA MET A 1 23.16 -44.88 20.52
C MET A 1 24.48 -44.31 21.03
N ASP A 2 25.53 -44.27 20.20
CA ASP A 2 26.84 -43.73 20.59
C ASP A 2 26.79 -42.20 20.80
N LYS A 3 27.47 -41.72 21.84
CA LYS A 3 27.54 -40.29 22.23
C LYS A 3 28.14 -39.44 21.12
N GLN A 4 29.02 -39.99 20.28
CA GLN A 4 29.63 -39.29 19.15
C GLN A 4 28.63 -39.06 18.02
N THR A 5 27.78 -40.04 17.73
CA THR A 5 26.68 -39.96 16.76
C THR A 5 25.63 -38.93 17.19
N GLY A 6 25.25 -38.93 18.47
CA GLY A 6 24.31 -37.93 19.03
C GLY A 6 24.84 -36.49 18.93
N ARG A 7 26.13 -36.26 19.23
CA ARG A 7 26.78 -34.94 19.08
C ARG A 7 26.84 -34.46 17.64
N ARG A 8 27.03 -35.37 16.67
CA ARG A 8 27.10 -35.03 15.24
C ARG A 8 25.73 -34.63 14.70
N ILE A 9 24.67 -35.35 15.09
CA ILE A 9 23.28 -35.03 14.72
C ILE A 9 22.89 -33.65 15.23
N VAL A 10 23.12 -33.34 16.52
CA VAL A 10 22.79 -32.03 17.09
C VAL A 10 23.55 -30.87 16.39
N LYS A 11 24.81 -31.09 15.99
CA LYS A 11 25.58 -30.07 15.24
C LYS A 11 24.99 -29.81 13.85
N VAL A 12 24.63 -30.86 13.11
CA VAL A 12 24.03 -30.73 11.76
C VAL A 12 22.67 -30.06 11.83
N THR A 13 21.82 -30.45 12.79
CA THR A 13 20.50 -29.84 13.00
C THR A 13 20.62 -28.35 13.38
N ASN A 14 21.54 -28.00 14.28
CA ASN A 14 21.75 -26.60 14.66
C ASN A 14 22.29 -25.76 13.49
N PHE A 15 23.16 -26.31 12.64
CA PHE A 15 23.64 -25.62 11.44
C PHE A 15 22.49 -25.32 10.46
N ALA A 16 21.63 -26.30 10.18
CA ALA A 16 20.46 -26.10 9.33
C ALA A 16 19.52 -25.02 9.89
N LEU A 17 19.24 -25.05 11.19
CA LEU A 17 18.42 -24.02 11.86
C LEU A 17 19.03 -22.63 11.75
N VAL A 18 20.37 -22.49 11.80
CA VAL A 18 21.04 -21.20 11.60
C VAL A 18 20.85 -20.71 10.16
N GLN A 19 20.93 -21.58 9.16
CA GLN A 19 20.71 -21.19 7.76
C GLN A 19 19.27 -20.73 7.52
N VAL A 20 18.30 -21.47 8.06
CA VAL A 20 16.88 -21.06 8.01
C VAL A 20 16.70 -19.71 8.71
N LEU A 21 17.25 -19.53 9.92
CA LEU A 21 17.16 -18.25 10.64
C LEU A 21 17.76 -17.08 9.83
N LYS A 22 18.91 -17.28 9.19
CA LYS A 22 19.54 -16.26 8.33
C LYS A 22 18.63 -15.89 7.16
N ALA A 23 18.08 -16.89 6.46
CA ALA A 23 17.16 -16.68 5.35
C ALA A 23 15.88 -15.96 5.81
N THR A 24 15.30 -16.39 6.93
CA THR A 24 14.12 -15.76 7.55
C THR A 24 14.37 -14.29 7.88
N VAL A 25 15.51 -13.97 8.51
CA VAL A 25 15.86 -12.57 8.84
C VAL A 25 16.11 -11.73 7.58
N ALA A 26 16.79 -12.30 6.57
CA ALA A 26 17.00 -11.61 5.30
C ALA A 26 15.67 -11.30 4.60
N ARG A 27 14.74 -12.26 4.54
CA ARG A 27 13.42 -12.05 3.95
C ARG A 27 12.58 -11.06 4.75
N LEU A 28 12.63 -11.10 6.09
CA LEU A 28 11.95 -10.10 6.93
C LEU A 28 12.39 -8.67 6.65
N ARG A 29 13.70 -8.44 6.47
CA ARG A 29 14.22 -7.10 6.09
C ARG A 29 13.75 -6.66 4.71
N LYS A 30 13.72 -7.58 3.75
CA LYS A 30 13.19 -7.29 2.41
C LYS A 30 11.70 -6.96 2.46
N LEU A 31 10.92 -7.70 3.25
CA LEU A 31 9.50 -7.42 3.47
C LEU A 31 9.26 -6.07 4.15
N GLU A 32 10.13 -5.65 5.06
CA GLU A 32 10.04 -4.32 5.68
C GLU A 32 10.19 -3.21 4.64
N ALA A 33 11.12 -3.35 3.69
CA ALA A 33 11.25 -2.40 2.57
C ALA A 33 10.03 -2.46 1.62
N GLU A 34 9.62 -3.65 1.19
CA GLU A 34 8.45 -3.83 0.30
C GLU A 34 7.15 -3.28 0.91
N LEU A 35 6.94 -3.48 2.22
CA LEU A 35 5.77 -2.95 2.93
C LEU A 35 5.82 -1.42 3.04
N SER A 36 7.01 -0.83 3.25
CA SER A 36 7.17 0.62 3.29
C SER A 36 6.89 1.26 1.92
N GLU A 37 7.34 0.62 0.83
CA GLU A 37 7.04 1.08 -0.53
C GLU A 37 5.54 0.99 -0.84
N LEU A 38 4.89 -0.11 -0.44
CA LEU A 38 3.44 -0.26 -0.60
C LEU A 38 2.64 0.73 0.26
N GLU A 39 3.12 1.09 1.44
CA GLU A 39 2.46 2.08 2.30
C GLU A 39 2.46 3.47 1.66
N LEU A 40 3.57 3.86 0.99
CA LEU A 40 3.62 5.08 0.20
C LEU A 40 2.68 5.02 -1.01
N ALA A 41 2.73 3.94 -1.80
CA ALA A 41 1.84 3.79 -2.95
C ALA A 41 0.35 3.78 -2.56
N LEU A 42 0.00 3.24 -1.39
CA LEU A 42 -1.36 3.29 -0.86
C LEU A 42 -1.79 4.69 -0.41
N GLU A 43 -0.85 5.53 0.03
CA GLU A 43 -1.09 6.93 0.37
C GLU A 43 -1.32 7.74 -0.91
N ASP A 44 -0.42 7.61 -1.88
CA ASP A 44 -0.52 8.24 -3.20
C ASP A 44 -1.87 7.92 -3.87
N GLU A 45 -2.26 6.64 -3.95
CA GLU A 45 -3.54 6.23 -4.55
C GLU A 45 -4.77 6.79 -3.81
N ARG A 46 -4.67 7.06 -2.51
CA ARG A 46 -5.78 7.67 -1.76
C ARG A 46 -5.89 9.15 -2.04
N GLU A 47 -4.76 9.84 -2.15
CA GLU A 47 -4.71 11.26 -2.52
C GLU A 47 -5.27 11.47 -3.92
N GLU A 48 -4.87 10.64 -4.89
CA GLU A 48 -5.43 10.68 -6.25
C GLU A 48 -6.95 10.46 -6.25
N LEU A 49 -7.45 9.49 -5.47
CA LEU A 49 -8.89 9.25 -5.37
C LEU A 49 -9.67 10.41 -4.73
N GLU A 50 -9.07 11.10 -3.76
CA GLU A 50 -9.65 12.30 -3.15
C GLU A 50 -9.70 13.42 -4.19
N GLN A 51 -8.59 13.68 -4.89
CA GLN A 51 -8.52 14.67 -5.95
C GLN A 51 -9.54 14.42 -7.07
N TYR A 52 -9.65 13.17 -7.56
CA TYR A 52 -10.66 12.85 -8.57
C TYR A 52 -12.10 13.01 -8.06
N SER A 53 -12.33 12.81 -6.76
CA SER A 53 -13.66 13.02 -6.20
C SER A 53 -13.99 14.52 -6.15
N ASP A 54 -13.03 15.35 -5.73
CA ASP A 54 -13.16 16.80 -5.73
C ASP A 54 -13.35 17.34 -7.17
N ASP A 55 -12.56 16.86 -8.14
CA ASP A 55 -12.68 17.28 -9.54
C ASP A 55 -14.05 16.92 -10.12
N ILE A 56 -14.62 15.76 -9.78
CA ILE A 56 -15.96 15.34 -10.20
C ILE A 56 -17.03 16.23 -9.59
N ASP A 57 -16.93 16.54 -8.29
CA ASP A 57 -17.87 17.42 -7.61
C ASP A 57 -17.83 18.84 -8.21
N ASP A 58 -16.63 19.36 -8.49
CA ASP A 58 -16.44 20.64 -9.20
C ASP A 58 -17.09 20.63 -10.60
N CYS A 59 -17.06 19.50 -11.31
CA CYS A 59 -17.74 19.36 -12.60
C CYS A 59 -19.27 19.44 -12.44
N TYR A 60 -19.82 18.80 -11.39
CA TYR A 60 -21.26 18.86 -11.14
C TYR A 60 -21.72 20.26 -10.74
N ASP A 61 -20.95 20.99 -9.95
CA ASP A 61 -21.23 22.40 -9.63
C ASP A 61 -21.27 23.25 -10.91
N ARG A 62 -20.32 23.06 -11.83
CA ARG A 62 -20.33 23.74 -13.15
C ARG A 62 -21.54 23.37 -14.00
N LEU A 63 -21.95 22.10 -14.01
CA LEU A 63 -23.14 21.66 -14.72
C LEU A 63 -24.41 22.32 -14.16
N ASP A 64 -24.52 22.44 -12.83
CA ASP A 64 -25.64 23.09 -12.17
C ASP A 64 -25.67 24.60 -12.47
N ASP A 65 -24.51 25.27 -12.48
CA ASP A 65 -24.37 26.67 -12.88
C ASP A 65 -24.81 26.90 -14.33
N ILE A 66 -24.41 26.01 -15.26
CA ILE A 66 -24.83 26.06 -16.66
C ILE A 66 -26.36 25.88 -16.77
N ASP A 67 -26.92 24.87 -16.08
CA ASP A 67 -28.35 24.58 -16.11
C ASP A 67 -29.17 25.74 -15.51
N GLU A 68 -28.66 26.40 -14.45
CA GLU A 68 -29.26 27.62 -13.90
C GLU A 68 -29.20 28.79 -14.89
N PHE A 69 -28.05 29.04 -15.50
CA PHE A 69 -27.86 30.14 -16.45
C PHE A 69 -28.76 29.98 -17.67
N VAL A 70 -28.80 28.78 -18.27
CA VAL A 70 -29.70 28.44 -19.39
C VAL A 70 -31.16 28.68 -19.02
N ARG A 71 -31.56 28.28 -17.81
CA ARG A 71 -32.92 28.50 -17.30
C ARG A 71 -33.26 29.98 -17.18
N GLU A 72 -32.36 30.80 -16.64
CA GLU A 72 -32.61 32.23 -16.42
C GLU A 72 -32.57 33.05 -17.72
N ILE A 73 -31.70 32.70 -18.67
CA ILE A 73 -31.72 33.27 -20.02
C ILE A 73 -33.05 32.94 -20.72
N SER A 74 -33.49 31.68 -20.65
CA SER A 74 -34.72 31.23 -21.32
C SER A 74 -35.97 31.94 -20.81
N LYS A 75 -35.96 32.40 -19.55
CA LYS A 75 -37.04 33.21 -18.96
C LYS A 75 -36.93 34.71 -19.33
N GLY A 76 -35.85 35.14 -19.97
CA GLY A 76 -35.56 36.55 -20.24
C GLY A 76 -35.14 37.34 -19.01
N ASN A 77 -34.69 36.67 -17.95
CA ASN A 77 -34.26 37.33 -16.71
C ASN A 77 -32.86 37.95 -16.85
N VAL A 78 -32.03 37.42 -17.75
CA VAL A 78 -30.68 37.91 -18.02
C VAL A 78 -30.72 38.95 -19.15
N ARG A 79 -30.95 40.21 -18.80
CA ARG A 79 -31.11 41.31 -19.78
C ARG A 79 -29.81 41.76 -20.46
N SER A 80 -28.65 41.33 -19.95
CA SER A 80 -27.34 41.65 -20.51
C SER A 80 -26.99 40.84 -21.76
N VAL A 81 -27.67 39.71 -21.99
CA VAL A 81 -27.43 38.85 -23.13
C VAL A 81 -28.32 39.30 -24.29
N SER A 82 -27.71 39.91 -25.31
CA SER A 82 -28.43 40.38 -26.51
C SER A 82 -28.67 39.28 -27.53
N ASP A 83 -27.75 38.30 -27.63
CA ASP A 83 -27.90 37.12 -28.49
C ASP A 83 -28.19 35.88 -27.64
N VAL A 84 -29.47 35.69 -27.33
CA VAL A 84 -29.95 34.56 -26.53
C VAL A 84 -29.72 33.23 -27.25
N ALA A 85 -29.89 33.18 -28.57
CA ALA A 85 -29.76 31.93 -29.32
C ALA A 85 -28.30 31.46 -29.33
N GLY A 86 -27.35 32.38 -29.57
CA GLY A 86 -25.93 32.10 -29.49
C GLY A 86 -25.50 31.65 -28.10
N ALA A 87 -25.92 32.37 -27.05
CA ALA A 87 -25.57 32.00 -25.67
C ALA A 87 -26.13 30.62 -25.27
N LEU A 88 -27.36 30.29 -25.68
CA LEU A 88 -27.93 28.95 -25.42
C LEU A 88 -27.19 27.83 -26.16
N GLN A 89 -26.68 28.11 -27.36
CA GLN A 89 -25.87 27.15 -28.10
C GLN A 89 -24.51 26.93 -27.42
N GLU A 90 -23.81 28.01 -27.04
CA GLU A 90 -22.53 27.95 -26.33
C GLU A 90 -22.65 27.14 -25.03
N MET A 91 -23.69 27.41 -24.22
CA MET A 91 -23.94 26.65 -23.01
C MET A 91 -24.28 25.17 -23.26
N ALA A 92 -24.90 24.85 -24.39
CA ALA A 92 -25.15 23.46 -24.75
C ALA A 92 -23.85 22.72 -25.08
N GLU A 93 -22.91 23.39 -25.76
CA GLU A 93 -21.58 22.88 -26.06
C GLU A 93 -20.75 22.70 -24.77
N GLU A 94 -20.66 23.73 -23.92
CA GLU A 94 -19.96 23.65 -22.62
C GLU A 94 -20.52 22.52 -21.73
N ARG A 95 -21.85 22.38 -21.69
CA ARG A 95 -22.49 21.31 -20.93
C ARG A 95 -22.15 19.92 -21.45
N GLU A 96 -22.03 19.75 -22.76
CA GLU A 96 -21.62 18.49 -23.36
C GLU A 96 -20.15 18.18 -23.04
N GLU A 97 -19.27 19.18 -23.13
CA GLU A 97 -17.86 19.05 -22.74
C GLU A 97 -17.69 18.66 -21.27
N GLU A 98 -18.41 19.32 -20.37
CA GLU A 98 -18.35 19.05 -18.93
C GLU A 98 -18.88 17.63 -18.60
N ARG A 99 -19.94 17.17 -19.28
CA ARG A 99 -20.43 15.78 -19.14
C ARG A 99 -19.42 14.75 -19.61
N ASN A 100 -18.77 15.01 -20.75
CA ASN A 100 -17.73 14.13 -21.26
C ASN A 100 -16.53 14.08 -20.30
N LEU A 101 -16.19 15.19 -19.67
CA LEU A 101 -15.14 15.24 -18.64
C LEU A 101 -15.53 14.41 -17.41
N VAL A 102 -16.76 14.54 -16.91
CA VAL A 102 -17.28 13.71 -15.80
C VAL A 102 -17.14 12.22 -16.12
N ASP A 103 -17.54 11.79 -17.31
CA ASP A 103 -17.45 10.39 -17.71
C ASP A 103 -15.99 9.88 -17.69
N VAL A 104 -15.04 10.69 -18.18
CA VAL A 104 -13.61 10.36 -18.13
C VAL A 104 -13.10 10.28 -16.69
N LEU A 105 -13.40 11.29 -15.86
CA LEU A 105 -12.94 11.32 -14.46
C LEU A 105 -13.50 10.16 -13.65
N VAL A 106 -14.77 9.79 -13.85
CA VAL A 106 -15.41 8.65 -13.18
C VAL A 106 -14.75 7.33 -13.58
N GLU A 107 -14.45 7.14 -14.88
CA GLU A 107 -13.76 5.94 -15.36
C GLU A 107 -12.35 5.86 -14.77
N THR A 108 -11.57 6.95 -14.82
CA THR A 108 -10.22 7.01 -14.26
C THR A 108 -10.23 6.77 -12.75
N ARG A 109 -11.13 7.43 -12.00
CA ARG A 109 -11.33 7.20 -10.57
C ARG A 109 -11.62 5.73 -10.26
N ARG A 110 -12.43 5.06 -11.08
CA ARG A 110 -12.72 3.63 -10.94
C ARG A 110 -11.49 2.74 -11.14
N GLU A 111 -10.61 3.10 -12.08
CA GLU A 111 -9.33 2.42 -12.28
C GLU A 111 -8.44 2.55 -11.03
N HIS A 112 -8.30 3.76 -10.47
CA HIS A 112 -7.57 3.99 -9.23
C HIS A 112 -8.18 3.23 -8.03
N GLU A 113 -9.50 3.16 -7.91
CA GLU A 113 -10.16 2.37 -6.87
C GLU A 113 -9.80 0.88 -7.00
N GLN A 114 -9.64 0.37 -8.22
CA GLN A 114 -9.22 -1.00 -8.46
C GLN A 114 -7.75 -1.18 -8.09
N GLN A 115 -6.87 -0.26 -8.47
CA GLN A 115 -5.45 -0.28 -8.10
C GLN A 115 -5.27 -0.26 -6.58
N LEU A 116 -6.03 0.59 -5.86
CA LEU A 116 -6.05 0.63 -4.41
C LEU A 116 -6.42 -0.73 -3.79
N ARG A 117 -7.46 -1.40 -4.32
CA ARG A 117 -7.86 -2.74 -3.86
C ARG A 117 -6.77 -3.79 -4.07
N ASP A 118 -6.06 -3.71 -5.19
CA ASP A 118 -4.97 -4.63 -5.51
C ASP A 118 -3.76 -4.41 -4.58
N LEU A 119 -3.37 -3.14 -4.35
CA LEU A 119 -2.33 -2.78 -3.38
C LEU A 119 -2.67 -3.22 -1.95
N GLN A 120 -3.93 -3.07 -1.53
CA GLN A 120 -4.41 -3.55 -0.23
C GLN A 120 -4.30 -5.07 -0.11
N THR A 121 -4.66 -5.79 -1.18
CA THR A 121 -4.55 -7.26 -1.24
C THR A 121 -3.09 -7.71 -1.15
N GLN A 122 -2.20 -7.06 -1.89
CA GLN A 122 -0.77 -7.33 -1.85
C GLN A 122 -0.20 -7.05 -0.45
N THR A 123 -0.55 -5.92 0.15
CA THR A 123 -0.14 -5.53 1.51
C THR A 123 -0.58 -6.57 2.53
N ALA A 124 -1.83 -7.05 2.44
CA ALA A 124 -2.35 -8.08 3.32
C ALA A 124 -1.57 -9.41 3.17
N ALA A 125 -1.21 -9.79 1.93
CA ALA A 125 -0.40 -10.98 1.67
C ALA A 125 1.00 -10.87 2.29
N LEU A 126 1.69 -9.74 2.10
CA LEU A 126 3.01 -9.51 2.67
C LEU A 126 2.99 -9.43 4.21
N LYS A 127 1.95 -8.83 4.80
CA LYS A 127 1.75 -8.82 6.27
C LYS A 127 1.55 -10.24 6.83
N ARG A 128 0.83 -11.11 6.11
CA ARG A 128 0.71 -12.54 6.48
C ARG A 128 2.05 -13.26 6.38
N GLU A 129 2.81 -13.06 5.31
CA GLU A 129 4.16 -13.63 5.17
C GLU A 129 5.07 -13.17 6.32
N GLN A 130 5.07 -11.88 6.63
CA GLN A 130 5.86 -11.30 7.71
C GLN A 130 5.52 -11.94 9.06
N MET A 131 4.23 -12.16 9.35
CA MET A 131 3.77 -12.84 10.56
C MET A 131 4.31 -14.28 10.64
N LEU A 132 4.21 -15.05 9.56
CA LEU A 132 4.71 -16.43 9.49
C LEU A 132 6.22 -16.48 9.71
N LEU A 133 6.98 -15.59 9.08
CA LEU A 133 8.43 -15.51 9.25
C LEU A 133 8.81 -15.11 10.68
N ARG A 134 8.08 -14.18 11.31
CA ARG A 134 8.27 -13.82 12.73
C ARG A 134 8.01 -15.03 13.64
N LYS A 135 6.98 -15.83 13.36
CA LYS A 135 6.70 -17.08 14.07
C LYS A 135 7.84 -18.09 13.92
N THR A 136 8.27 -18.37 12.70
CA THR A 136 9.41 -19.26 12.41
C THR A 136 10.67 -18.82 13.14
N ARG A 137 10.96 -17.51 13.13
CA ARG A 137 12.09 -16.92 13.85
C ARG A 137 12.01 -17.23 15.35
N LEU A 138 10.85 -17.02 15.99
CA LEU A 138 10.65 -17.30 17.41
C LEU A 138 10.78 -18.79 17.75
N GLU A 139 10.24 -19.67 16.91
CA GLU A 139 10.36 -21.12 17.07
C GLU A 139 11.82 -21.58 17.03
N ILE A 140 12.61 -21.08 16.07
CA ILE A 140 14.04 -21.37 15.98
C ILE A 140 14.79 -20.85 17.21
N PHE A 141 14.48 -19.64 17.69
CA PHE A 141 15.05 -19.11 18.94
C PHE A 141 14.69 -19.99 20.15
N GLY A 142 13.47 -20.50 20.22
CA GLY A 142 13.03 -21.46 21.24
C GLY A 142 13.83 -22.76 21.21
N LEU A 143 14.10 -23.30 20.02
CA LEU A 143 14.97 -24.47 19.82
C LEU A 143 16.41 -24.20 20.26
N PHE A 144 17.00 -23.07 19.87
CA PHE A 144 18.34 -22.70 20.31
C PHE A 144 18.46 -22.50 21.82
N ARG A 145 17.40 -22.01 22.47
CA ARG A 145 17.35 -21.91 23.94
C ARG A 145 17.32 -23.29 24.58
N ARG A 146 16.40 -24.17 24.15
CA ARG A 146 16.27 -25.54 24.69
C ARG A 146 17.54 -26.38 24.48
N ASN A 147 18.23 -26.19 23.37
CA ASN A 147 19.44 -26.92 23.03
C ASN A 147 20.73 -26.32 23.64
N GLY A 148 20.63 -25.31 24.50
CA GLY A 148 21.78 -24.66 25.16
C GLY A 148 22.66 -23.82 24.24
N VAL A 149 22.30 -23.67 22.96
CA VAL A 149 23.06 -22.89 21.96
C VAL A 149 23.15 -21.43 22.38
N MET A 150 22.05 -20.85 22.88
CA MET A 150 22.03 -19.45 23.32
C MET A 150 22.98 -19.21 24.52
N GLU A 151 23.04 -20.14 25.46
CA GLU A 151 23.95 -20.03 26.61
C GLU A 151 25.41 -20.15 26.19
N LEU A 152 25.72 -21.08 25.27
CA LEU A 152 27.05 -21.21 24.67
C LEU A 152 27.48 -19.93 23.96
N VAL A 153 26.58 -19.30 23.18
CA VAL A 153 26.84 -18.02 22.50
C VAL A 153 27.11 -16.91 23.54
N ARG A 154 26.28 -16.77 24.58
CA ARG A 154 26.50 -15.77 25.64
C ARG A 154 27.85 -15.95 26.33
N ARG A 155 28.21 -17.17 26.73
CA ARG A 155 29.50 -17.48 27.36
C ARG A 155 30.67 -17.09 26.45
N ARG A 156 30.59 -17.41 25.15
CA ARG A 156 31.62 -17.03 24.17
C ARG A 156 31.72 -15.53 23.96
N LEU A 157 30.60 -14.82 23.89
CA LEU A 157 30.59 -13.36 23.78
C LEU A 157 31.22 -12.70 25.02
N ALA A 158 30.88 -13.15 26.23
CA ALA A 158 31.47 -12.64 27.47
C ALA A 158 33.00 -12.86 27.57
N VAL A 159 33.50 -14.00 27.08
CA VAL A 159 34.94 -14.24 26.97
C VAL A 159 35.58 -13.33 25.93
N ARG A 160 34.91 -13.08 24.80
CA ARG A 160 35.43 -12.22 23.74
C ARG A 160 35.45 -10.75 24.14
N SER A 161 34.42 -10.27 24.84
CA SER A 161 34.37 -8.89 25.34
C SER A 161 35.44 -8.62 26.42
N ARG A 162 35.74 -9.60 27.27
CA ARG A 162 36.85 -9.51 28.24
C ARG A 162 38.26 -9.53 27.62
N LYS A 163 38.40 -9.98 26.37
CA LYS A 163 39.67 -9.97 25.64
C LYS A 163 39.89 -8.68 24.83
N LEU A 164 38.87 -7.83 24.72
CA LEU A 164 38.89 -6.57 23.98
C LEU A 164 38.92 -5.34 24.91
N LEU A 165 38.88 -5.56 26.23
CA LEU A 165 39.16 -4.60 27.30
C LEU A 165 40.56 -4.91 27.85
#